data_AF-A0A0D2XJ27-F1
#
_entry.id   AF-A0A0D2XJ27-F1
#
_cell.length_a   1.000
_cell.length_b   1.000
_cell.length_c   1.000
_cell.angle_alpha   90.00
_cell.angle_beta   90.00
_cell.angle_gamma   90.00
#
_symmetry.space_group_name_H-M   'P 1'
#
loop_
_entity.id
_entity.type
_entity.pdbx_description
1 polymer ?
#
loop_
_entity_poly.entity_id
_entity_poly.type
_entity_poly.pdbx_seq_one_letter_code
_entity_poly.pdbx_strand_id
1 'polypeptide(L)'
;MNVDVKSLMAKLGAKPPDMFQKVRPTQMLIAQGVSMEISFGGDAKTAFDQDYKKTVQGGGGISVFGFRIGGSGSSSEENESHGNTWDASSGVLTINAENSRGSANVLAVMGEIVSA
;
A
#
# COMPACT_ATOMS: atom_id res chain seq x y z
N MET A 1 29.19 -23.19 -21.15
CA MET A 1 28.85 -21.92 -20.47
C MET A 1 30.05 -20.99 -20.61
N ASN A 2 29.95 -19.94 -21.41
CA ASN A 2 31.03 -18.99 -21.60
C ASN A 2 30.83 -17.86 -20.57
N VAL A 3 31.66 -17.83 -19.53
CA VAL A 3 31.61 -16.77 -18.53
C VAL A 3 32.18 -15.52 -19.18
N ASP A 4 31.38 -14.46 -19.29
CA ASP A 4 31.86 -13.17 -19.79
C ASP A 4 32.76 -12.50 -18.75
N VAL A 5 34.07 -12.74 -18.90
CA VAL A 5 35.13 -12.20 -18.05
C VAL A 5 35.08 -10.67 -17.99
N LYS A 6 34.61 -9.98 -19.05
CA LYS A 6 34.48 -8.52 -19.07
C LYS A 6 33.38 -8.04 -18.13
N SER A 7 32.23 -8.72 -18.13
CA SER A 7 31.13 -8.47 -17.19
C SER A 7 31.56 -8.68 -15.72
N LEU A 8 32.40 -9.69 -15.48
CA LEU A 8 32.91 -9.97 -14.14
C LEU A 8 33.86 -8.86 -13.64
N MET A 9 34.79 -8.42 -14.49
CA MET A 9 35.72 -7.32 -14.17
C MET A 9 34.98 -6.00 -13.95
N ALA A 10 33.93 -5.72 -14.72
CA ALA A 10 33.09 -4.55 -14.53
C ALA A 10 32.35 -4.57 -13.18
N LYS A 11 31.87 -5.74 -12.74
CA LYS A 11 31.23 -5.92 -11.42
C LYS A 11 32.21 -5.80 -10.26
N LEU A 12 33.45 -6.26 -10.43
CA LEU A 12 34.51 -6.16 -9.41
C LEU A 12 35.02 -4.73 -9.22
N GLY A 13 35.02 -3.92 -10.28
CA GLY A 13 35.39 -2.50 -10.23
C GLY A 13 34.24 -1.55 -9.92
N ALA A 14 33.00 -2.05 -9.79
CA ALA A 14 31.84 -1.22 -9.52
C ALA A 14 31.91 -0.67 -8.10
N LYS A 15 31.72 0.66 -7.97
CA LYS A 15 31.56 1.29 -6.66
C LYS A 15 30.34 0.67 -5.95
N PRO A 16 30.41 0.39 -4.64
CA PRO A 16 29.24 -0.01 -3.89
C PRO A 16 28.13 1.01 -4.12
N PRO A 17 26.87 0.57 -4.32
CA PRO A 17 25.76 1.51 -4.38
C PRO A 17 25.75 2.35 -3.11
N ASP A 18 25.37 3.62 -3.24
CA ASP A 18 25.22 4.47 -2.07
C ASP A 18 24.16 3.83 -1.16
N MET A 19 24.58 3.46 0.05
CA MET A 19 23.71 2.84 1.03
C MET A 19 22.76 3.91 1.56
N PHE A 20 21.45 3.64 1.56
CA PHE A 20 20.48 4.51 2.22
C PHE A 20 20.84 4.66 3.70
N GLN A 21 20.63 5.85 4.24
CA GLN A 21 20.82 6.09 5.67
C GLN A 21 19.98 5.10 6.47
N LYS A 22 20.63 4.40 7.41
CA LYS A 22 19.92 3.53 8.34
C LYS A 22 19.10 4.43 9.26
N VAL A 23 17.80 4.19 9.33
CA VAL A 23 16.90 4.88 10.26
C VAL A 23 16.37 3.85 11.24
N ARG A 24 16.44 4.17 12.53
CA ARG A 24 15.80 3.37 13.58
C ARG A 24 14.46 4.02 13.93
N PRO A 25 13.31 3.35 13.70
CA PRO A 25 12.02 3.83 14.18
C PRO A 25 12.04 4.02 15.69
N THR A 26 11.66 5.21 16.16
CA THR A 26 11.59 5.54 17.60
C THR A 26 10.16 5.77 18.06
N GLN A 27 9.28 6.23 17.17
CA GLN A 27 7.90 6.58 17.50
C GLN A 27 6.97 6.29 16.33
N MET A 28 5.70 6.01 16.64
CA MET A 28 4.64 5.82 15.65
C MET A 28 3.41 6.65 16.03
N LEU A 29 2.81 7.30 15.05
CA LEU A 29 1.49 7.92 15.18
C LEU A 29 0.46 6.92 14.69
N ILE A 30 -0.42 6.48 15.58
CA ILE A 30 -1.47 5.50 15.29
C ILE A 30 -2.83 6.15 15.57
N ALA A 31 -3.77 6.01 14.64
CA ALA A 31 -5.11 6.55 14.79
C ALA A 31 -6.18 5.51 14.44
N GLN A 32 -7.30 5.56 15.15
CA GLN A 32 -8.49 4.75 14.89
C GLN A 32 -9.62 5.67 14.45
N GLY A 33 -10.59 5.14 13.71
CA GLY A 33 -11.74 5.95 13.27
C GLY A 33 -11.40 7.00 12.20
N VAL A 34 -10.25 6.91 11.52
CA VAL A 34 -9.83 7.86 10.48
C VAL A 34 -10.25 7.36 9.11
N SER A 35 -11.21 8.04 8.50
CA SER A 35 -11.55 7.84 7.09
C SER A 35 -10.41 8.35 6.21
N MET A 36 -10.20 7.69 5.07
CA MET A 36 -9.15 8.05 4.13
C MET A 36 -9.72 8.31 2.75
N GLU A 37 -9.20 9.33 2.08
CA GLU A 37 -9.42 9.55 0.66
C GLU A 37 -8.11 9.38 -0.09
N ILE A 38 -8.16 8.58 -1.15
CA ILE A 38 -7.01 8.26 -1.99
C ILE A 38 -7.35 8.73 -3.40
N SER A 39 -6.68 9.79 -3.84
CA SER A 39 -6.86 10.34 -5.18
C SER A 39 -5.83 9.76 -6.13
N PHE A 40 -6.30 9.13 -7.20
CA PHE A 40 -5.47 8.62 -8.29
C PHE A 40 -5.48 9.62 -9.44
N GLY A 41 -4.28 9.98 -9.92
CA GLY A 41 -4.08 10.86 -11.07
C GLY A 41 -3.56 10.12 -12.30
N GLY A 42 -3.79 10.69 -13.49
CA GLY A 42 -3.22 10.19 -14.75
C GLY A 42 -3.54 8.72 -15.04
N ASP A 43 -2.56 7.98 -15.53
CA ASP A 43 -2.71 6.57 -15.93
C ASP A 43 -3.05 5.65 -14.75
N ALA A 44 -2.62 6.01 -13.53
CA ALA A 44 -2.94 5.25 -12.33
C ALA A 44 -4.44 5.22 -12.03
N LYS A 45 -5.16 6.31 -12.34
CA LYS A 45 -6.62 6.37 -12.22
C LYS A 45 -7.29 5.36 -13.14
N THR A 46 -6.87 5.33 -14.41
CA THR A 46 -7.43 4.44 -15.42
C THR A 46 -7.15 2.97 -15.09
N ALA A 47 -5.92 2.67 -14.68
CA ALA A 47 -5.52 1.32 -14.27
C ALA A 47 -6.32 0.86 -13.02
N PHE A 48 -6.40 1.71 -12.00
CA PHE A 48 -7.16 1.40 -10.80
C PHE A 48 -8.65 1.19 -11.09
N ASP A 49 -9.28 2.02 -11.93
CA ASP A 49 -10.67 1.86 -12.33
C ASP A 49 -10.93 0.51 -13.03
N GLN A 50 -10.03 0.09 -13.92
CA GLN A 50 -10.11 -1.19 -14.61
C GLN A 50 -10.00 -2.36 -13.62
N ASP A 51 -9.02 -2.32 -12.72
CA ASP A 51 -8.80 -3.35 -11.71
C ASP A 51 -9.96 -3.41 -10.71
N TYR A 52 -10.49 -2.26 -10.30
CA TYR A 52 -11.65 -2.15 -9.43
C TYR A 52 -12.88 -2.79 -10.08
N LYS A 53 -13.21 -2.42 -11.32
CA LYS A 53 -14.35 -3.01 -12.05
C LYS A 53 -14.19 -4.52 -12.23
N LYS A 54 -13.02 -4.97 -12.65
CA LYS A 54 -12.76 -6.40 -12.90
C LYS A 54 -12.83 -7.23 -11.61
N THR A 55 -12.23 -6.74 -10.55
CA THR A 55 -12.00 -7.51 -9.32
C THR A 55 -13.15 -7.34 -8.33
N VAL A 56 -13.53 -6.10 -8.02
CA VAL A 56 -14.52 -5.80 -6.99
C VAL A 56 -15.93 -6.07 -7.49
N GLN A 57 -16.28 -5.61 -8.70
CA GLN A 57 -17.61 -5.90 -9.27
C GLN A 57 -17.75 -7.37 -9.69
N GLY A 58 -16.64 -8.07 -9.94
CA GLY A 58 -16.60 -9.51 -10.14
C GLY A 58 -16.77 -10.35 -8.87
N GLY A 59 -16.97 -9.72 -7.70
CA GLY A 59 -17.14 -10.39 -6.41
C GLY A 59 -15.83 -10.75 -5.69
N GLY A 60 -14.68 -10.38 -6.26
CA GLY A 60 -13.36 -10.44 -5.61
C GLY A 60 -13.08 -9.21 -4.75
N GLY A 61 -11.86 -9.12 -4.21
CA GLY A 61 -11.44 -7.97 -3.41
C GLY A 61 -10.00 -7.54 -3.68
N ILE A 62 -9.73 -6.27 -3.43
CA ILE A 62 -8.41 -5.61 -3.54
C ILE A 62 -7.98 -5.18 -2.14
N SER A 63 -6.67 -5.16 -1.86
CA SER A 63 -6.15 -4.56 -0.62
C SER A 63 -5.44 -3.24 -0.93
N VAL A 64 -5.83 -2.15 -0.26
CA VAL A 64 -5.19 -0.84 -0.36
C VAL A 64 -4.77 -0.41 1.03
N PHE A 65 -3.47 -0.25 1.27
CA PHE A 65 -2.90 0.03 2.60
C PHE A 65 -3.38 -0.93 3.71
N GLY A 66 -3.64 -2.20 3.36
CA GLY A 66 -4.15 -3.20 4.29
C GLY A 66 -5.69 -3.23 4.41
N PHE A 67 -6.40 -2.25 3.84
CA PHE A 67 -7.86 -2.22 3.81
C PHE A 67 -8.38 -3.10 2.69
N ARG A 68 -9.28 -4.02 3.02
CA ARG A 68 -9.93 -4.87 2.02
C ARG A 68 -11.09 -4.11 1.38
N ILE A 69 -11.07 -4.04 0.06
CA ILE A 69 -12.05 -3.37 -0.79
C ILE A 69 -12.76 -4.45 -1.60
N GLY A 70 -14.05 -4.64 -1.38
CA GLY A 70 -14.83 -5.70 -2.04
C GLY A 70 -14.64 -7.09 -1.41
N GLY A 71 -15.21 -8.10 -2.05
CA GLY A 71 -15.14 -9.50 -1.65
C GLY A 71 -15.95 -9.78 -0.38
N SER A 72 -17.23 -10.15 -0.53
CA SER A 72 -18.05 -10.64 0.57
C SER A 72 -17.69 -12.10 0.90
N GLY A 73 -16.80 -12.31 1.87
CA GLY A 73 -16.68 -13.62 2.52
C GLY A 73 -17.99 -14.00 3.24
N SER A 74 -18.47 -15.23 3.02
CA SER A 74 -19.72 -15.78 3.59
C SER A 74 -19.60 -16.19 5.07
N SER A 75 -18.86 -15.45 5.88
CA SER A 75 -18.82 -15.62 7.34
C SER A 75 -19.36 -14.35 7.99
N SER A 76 -20.48 -14.49 8.70
CA SER A 76 -21.19 -13.42 9.40
C SER A 76 -20.43 -12.85 10.60
N GLU A 77 -19.14 -13.17 10.75
CA GLU A 77 -18.34 -12.91 11.96
C GLU A 77 -17.00 -12.21 11.66
N GLU A 78 -16.63 -11.98 10.39
CA GLU A 78 -15.35 -11.34 10.01
C GLU A 78 -15.47 -10.08 9.13
N ASN A 79 -16.68 -9.58 8.84
CA ASN A 79 -16.93 -8.69 7.71
C ASN A 79 -17.39 -7.26 8.07
N GLU A 80 -16.85 -6.67 9.13
CA GLU A 80 -17.02 -5.24 9.46
C GLU A 80 -15.67 -4.52 9.43
N SER A 81 -15.04 -4.44 8.26
CA SER A 81 -13.74 -3.80 8.14
C SER A 81 -13.70 -2.70 7.10
N HIS A 82 -14.66 -1.76 7.15
CA HIS A 82 -14.66 -0.48 6.41
C HIS A 82 -15.38 -0.51 5.06
N GLY A 83 -16.60 0.04 5.03
CA GLY A 83 -17.26 0.41 3.78
C GLY A 83 -16.40 1.35 2.93
N ASN A 84 -16.39 1.16 1.61
CA ASN A 84 -15.63 1.99 0.67
C ASN A 84 -16.50 2.46 -0.50
N THR A 85 -16.11 3.58 -1.11
CA THR A 85 -16.72 4.08 -2.35
C THR A 85 -15.64 4.45 -3.34
N TRP A 86 -15.83 4.05 -4.59
CA TRP A 86 -14.98 4.45 -5.71
C TRP A 86 -15.74 5.40 -6.63
N ASP A 87 -15.21 6.61 -6.81
CA ASP A 87 -15.67 7.56 -7.82
C ASP A 87 -14.67 7.58 -8.99
N ALA A 88 -15.01 6.84 -10.05
CA ALA A 88 -14.23 6.78 -11.27
C ALA A 88 -14.12 8.14 -11.99
N SER A 89 -15.08 9.05 -11.80
CA SER A 89 -15.11 10.35 -12.47
C SER A 89 -14.07 11.31 -11.89
N SER A 90 -13.97 11.38 -10.56
CA SER A 90 -12.95 12.17 -9.86
C SER A 90 -11.64 11.40 -9.66
N GLY A 91 -11.67 10.06 -9.74
CA GLY A 91 -10.52 9.20 -9.45
C GLY A 91 -10.26 9.05 -7.95
N VAL A 92 -11.29 9.18 -7.12
CA VAL A 92 -11.16 9.17 -5.66
C VAL A 92 -11.75 7.89 -5.08
N LEU A 93 -10.94 7.18 -4.31
CA LEU A 93 -11.36 6.08 -3.45
C LEU A 93 -11.51 6.61 -2.03
N THR A 94 -12.71 6.48 -1.47
CA THR A 94 -12.98 6.79 -0.06
C THR A 94 -13.08 5.49 0.72
N ILE A 95 -12.30 5.37 1.78
CA ILE A 95 -12.35 4.29 2.76
C ILE A 95 -12.97 4.90 4.02
N ASN A 96 -14.20 4.51 4.35
CA ASN A 96 -14.89 5.00 5.53
C ASN A 96 -14.37 4.27 6.75
N ALA A 97 -13.91 5.00 7.76
CA ALA A 97 -13.58 4.35 9.01
C ALA A 97 -14.83 3.77 9.66
N GLU A 98 -14.71 2.53 10.10
CA GLU A 98 -15.62 1.95 11.07
C GLU A 98 -14.89 2.07 12.40
N ASN A 99 -15.61 2.55 13.42
CA ASN A 99 -15.09 2.63 14.78
C ASN A 99 -15.11 1.23 15.41
N SER A 100 -14.43 0.28 14.77
CA SER A 100 -14.35 -1.10 15.20
C SER A 100 -13.10 -1.28 16.07
N ARG A 101 -13.25 -2.03 17.17
CA ARG A 101 -12.20 -2.25 18.18
C ARG A 101 -10.93 -2.93 17.66
N GLY A 102 -10.91 -3.39 16.40
CA GLY A 102 -9.82 -4.15 15.79
C GLY A 102 -9.04 -3.44 14.67
N SER A 103 -9.34 -2.18 14.35
CA SER A 103 -8.70 -1.46 13.23
C SER A 103 -7.94 -0.22 13.72
N ALA A 104 -6.73 -0.02 13.20
CA ALA A 104 -5.90 1.14 13.47
C ALA A 104 -4.98 1.43 12.28
N ASN A 105 -4.79 2.72 11.97
CA ASN A 105 -3.93 3.22 10.91
C ASN A 105 -2.62 3.75 11.47
N VAL A 106 -1.50 3.31 10.91
CA VAL A 106 -0.21 3.97 11.15
C VAL A 106 -0.13 5.17 10.21
N LEU A 107 -0.23 6.38 10.78
CA LEU A 107 -0.21 7.63 10.01
C LEU A 107 1.21 8.16 9.78
N ALA A 108 2.11 7.89 10.72
CA ALA A 108 3.51 8.29 10.60
C ALA A 108 4.41 7.37 11.41
N VAL A 109 5.64 7.20 10.93
CA VAL A 109 6.74 6.59 11.66
C VAL A 109 7.86 7.62 11.72
N MET A 110 8.25 7.99 12.94
CA MET A 110 9.41 8.85 13.18
C MET A 110 10.58 7.97 13.60
N GLY A 111 11.77 8.33 13.14
CA GLY A 111 12.99 7.60 13.47
C GLY A 111 14.19 8.51 13.48
N GLU A 112 15.24 8.02 14.12
CA GLU A 112 16.53 8.69 14.17
C GLU A 112 17.49 8.06 13.15
N ILE A 113 18.33 8.88 12.54
CA ILE A 113 19.40 8.41 11.67
C ILE A 113 20.45 7.73 12.55
N VAL A 114 20.74 6.47 12.24
CA VAL A 114 21.81 5.72 12.90
C VAL A 114 23.08 5.93 12.08
N SER A 115 24.01 6.74 12.61
CA SER A 115 25.37 6.77 12.09
C SER A 115 26.08 5.45 12.43
N ALA A 116 26.85 4.93 11.47
CA ALA A 116 27.74 3.80 11.69
C ALA A 116 28.88 4.16 12.65
#